data_AF-A0A8T7A1Z9-F1
#
_entry.id   AF-A0A8T7A1Z9-F1
#
_cell.length_a   1.000
_cell.length_b   1.000
_cell.length_c   1.000
_cell.angle_alpha   90.00
_cell.angle_beta   90.00
_cell.angle_gamma   90.00
#
_symmetry.space_group_name_H-M   'P 1'
#
loop_
_entity.id
_entity.type
_entity.pdbx_description
1 polymer ?
#
loop_
_entity_poly.entity_id
_entity_poly.type
_entity_poly.pdbx_seq_one_letter_code
_entity_poly.pdbx_strand_id
1 'polypeptide(L)'
;MKNKDPRSLQDILADQTGDLFSRLTQQQTQNDTLLSRIRAVLPSHFAKRLLAATYRNHILVLVAESPAWANRLRFETENIRDFWETAYSDPEDRYRLEKIVVRTAADVI
;
A
#
# COMPACT_ATOMS: atom_id res chain seq x y z
N MET A 1 35.59 -9.61 -19.17
CA MET A 1 34.43 -9.53 -18.26
C MET A 1 33.19 -9.47 -19.13
N LYS A 2 32.31 -10.48 -19.11
CA LYS A 2 31.10 -10.52 -19.96
C LYS A 2 30.06 -9.53 -19.42
N ASN A 3 29.67 -8.56 -20.24
CA ASN A 3 28.51 -7.68 -20.00
C ASN A 3 27.28 -8.57 -19.74
N LYS A 4 26.67 -8.44 -18.56
CA LYS A 4 25.31 -8.94 -18.33
C LYS A 4 24.39 -7.88 -18.91
N ASP A 5 24.05 -8.02 -20.18
CA ASP A 5 22.96 -7.23 -20.76
C ASP A 5 21.69 -7.45 -19.93
N PRO A 6 20.93 -6.39 -19.63
CA PRO A 6 19.68 -6.53 -18.89
C PRO A 6 18.72 -7.42 -19.68
N ARG A 7 18.21 -8.48 -19.03
CA ARG A 7 17.21 -9.39 -19.62
C ARG A 7 16.06 -8.57 -20.19
N SER A 8 15.62 -8.89 -21.42
CA SER A 8 14.52 -8.17 -22.02
C SER A 8 13.23 -8.43 -21.23
N LEU A 9 12.33 -7.45 -21.19
CA LEU A 9 11.02 -7.62 -20.56
C LEU A 9 10.25 -8.81 -21.14
N GLN A 10 10.47 -9.13 -22.42
CA GLN A 10 9.84 -10.27 -23.08
C GLN A 10 10.35 -11.60 -22.51
N ASP A 11 11.64 -11.71 -22.18
CA ASP A 11 12.21 -12.91 -21.57
C ASP A 11 11.76 -13.09 -20.11
N ILE A 12 11.62 -12.00 -19.36
CA ILE A 12 11.12 -12.03 -17.97
C ILE A 12 9.63 -12.39 -17.94
N LEU A 13 8.86 -11.86 -18.89
CA LEU A 13 7.44 -12.17 -19.02
C LEU A 13 7.23 -13.60 -19.53
N ALA A 14 8.07 -14.13 -20.42
CA ALA A 14 7.91 -15.48 -20.98
C ALA A 14 8.20 -16.61 -19.99
N ASP A 15 9.16 -16.43 -19.07
CA ASP A 15 9.63 -17.51 -18.19
C ASP A 15 8.78 -17.68 -16.90
N GLN A 16 7.98 -16.66 -16.53
CA GLN A 16 7.29 -16.58 -15.24
C GLN A 16 5.86 -16.03 -15.31
N THR A 17 5.28 -15.94 -16.50
CA THR A 17 4.02 -15.21 -16.77
C THR A 17 2.88 -15.63 -15.84
N GLY A 18 2.65 -16.94 -15.68
CA GLY A 18 1.57 -17.42 -14.82
C GLY A 18 1.74 -17.02 -13.36
N ASP A 19 2.93 -17.23 -12.80
CA ASP A 19 3.21 -16.99 -11.39
C ASP A 19 3.35 -15.49 -11.07
N LEU A 20 3.97 -14.71 -11.95
CA LEU A 20 4.10 -13.26 -11.77
C LEU A 20 2.75 -12.54 -11.82
N PHE A 21 1.92 -12.84 -12.83
CA PHE A 21 0.60 -12.20 -12.93
C PHE A 21 -0.31 -12.62 -11.76
N SER A 22 -0.25 -13.88 -11.33
CA SER A 22 -0.96 -14.33 -10.12
C SER A 22 -0.49 -13.61 -8.86
N ARG A 23 0.83 -13.45 -8.66
CA ARG A 23 1.38 -12.69 -7.53
C ARG A 23 1.00 -11.22 -7.56
N LEU A 24 1.06 -10.56 -8.72
CA LEU A 24 0.63 -9.17 -8.88
C LEU A 24 -0.86 -9.01 -8.59
N THR A 25 -1.69 -9.93 -9.08
CA THR A 25 -3.14 -9.93 -8.83
C THR A 25 -3.45 -10.16 -7.35
N GLN A 26 -2.74 -11.09 -6.70
CA GLN A 26 -2.88 -11.35 -5.28
C GLN A 26 -2.46 -10.14 -4.45
N GLN A 27 -1.34 -9.50 -4.80
CA GLN A 27 -0.87 -8.29 -4.13
C GLN A 27 -1.86 -7.13 -4.31
N GLN A 28 -2.42 -6.96 -5.52
CA GLN A 28 -3.44 -5.95 -5.78
C GLN A 28 -4.69 -6.21 -4.93
N THR A 29 -5.14 -7.46 -4.84
CA THR A 29 -6.30 -7.85 -4.01
C THR A 29 -6.07 -7.57 -2.53
N GLN A 30 -4.86 -7.82 -2.04
CA GLN A 30 -4.47 -7.51 -0.65
C GLN A 30 -4.49 -5.99 -0.41
N ASN A 31 -3.96 -5.20 -1.35
CA ASN A 31 -4.00 -3.74 -1.27
C ASN A 31 -5.43 -3.20 -1.30
N ASP A 32 -6.31 -3.74 -2.15
CA ASP A 32 -7.72 -3.31 -2.25
C ASP A 32 -8.51 -3.67 -0.99
N THR A 33 -8.24 -4.84 -0.41
CA THR A 33 -8.80 -5.26 0.87
C THR A 33 -8.35 -4.32 1.99
N LEU A 34 -7.05 -4.00 2.04
CA LEU A 34 -6.49 -3.08 3.01
C LEU A 34 -7.10 -1.67 2.87
N LEU A 35 -7.15 -1.16 1.64
CA LEU A 35 -7.77 0.13 1.32
C LEU A 35 -9.22 0.19 1.81
N SER A 36 -9.99 -0.86 1.56
CA SER A 36 -11.39 -0.94 1.99
C SER A 36 -11.52 -0.92 3.51
N ARG A 37 -10.66 -1.63 4.24
CA ARG A 37 -10.63 -1.62 5.71
C ARG A 37 -10.29 -0.23 6.27
N ILE A 38 -9.29 0.44 5.70
CA ILE A 38 -8.90 1.80 6.13
C ILE A 38 -10.02 2.80 5.82
N ARG A 39 -10.66 2.71 4.65
CA ARG A 39 -11.80 3.56 4.31
C ARG A 39 -12.98 3.39 5.25
N ALA A 40 -13.18 2.21 5.83
CA ALA A 40 -14.28 1.94 6.75
C ALA A 40 -14.13 2.65 8.10
N VAL A 41 -12.91 2.98 8.51
CA VAL A 41 -12.64 3.70 9.78
C VAL A 41 -12.44 5.20 9.60
N LEU A 42 -12.20 5.64 8.37
CA LEU A 42 -12.07 7.05 8.05
C LEU A 42 -13.43 7.73 7.91
N PRO A 43 -13.54 9.03 8.26
CA PRO A 43 -14.70 9.82 7.90
C PRO A 43 -14.96 9.78 6.39
N SER A 44 -16.24 9.80 6.00
CA SER A 44 -16.67 9.57 4.61
C SER A 44 -16.03 10.51 3.58
N HIS A 45 -15.68 11.73 3.97
CA HIS A 45 -15.01 12.70 3.11
C HIS A 45 -13.53 12.38 2.87
N PHE A 46 -12.85 11.73 3.83
CA PHE A 46 -11.49 11.21 3.66
C PHE A 46 -11.47 9.91 2.87
N ALA A 47 -12.40 8.99 3.17
CA ALA A 47 -12.46 7.67 2.55
C ALA A 47 -12.51 7.75 1.00
N LYS A 48 -13.30 8.68 0.45
CA LYS A 48 -13.42 8.89 -1.02
C LYS A 48 -12.15 9.45 -1.67
N ARG A 49 -11.28 10.09 -0.88
CA ARG A 49 -10.09 10.83 -1.34
C ARG A 49 -8.80 10.04 -1.14
N LEU A 50 -8.86 8.94 -0.38
CA LEU A 50 -7.81 7.93 -0.29
C LEU A 50 -7.91 7.01 -1.51
N LEU A 51 -6.90 6.99 -2.36
CA LEU A 51 -6.88 6.25 -3.63
C LEU A 51 -6.27 4.85 -3.49
N ALA A 52 -5.23 4.71 -2.65
CA ALA A 52 -4.55 3.44 -2.43
C ALA A 52 -4.04 3.33 -1.01
N ALA A 53 -3.91 2.09 -0.53
CA ALA A 53 -3.24 1.74 0.70
C ALA A 53 -2.34 0.53 0.45
N THR A 54 -1.11 0.59 0.93
CA THR A 54 -0.15 -0.50 0.79
C THR A 54 0.64 -0.63 2.08
N TYR A 55 0.81 -1.86 2.56
CA TYR A 55 1.66 -2.14 3.72
C TYR A 55 2.88 -2.95 3.27
N ARG A 56 4.07 -2.44 3.56
CA ARG A 56 5.33 -3.11 3.22
C ARG A 56 6.41 -2.70 4.22
N ASN A 57 7.23 -3.67 4.65
CA ASN A 57 8.36 -3.43 5.56
C ASN A 57 7.95 -2.62 6.80
N HIS A 58 6.85 -2.98 7.45
CA HIS A 58 6.32 -2.29 8.64
C HIS A 58 5.86 -0.84 8.41
N ILE A 59 5.75 -0.43 7.15
CA ILE A 59 5.32 0.91 6.75
C ILE A 59 3.99 0.81 6.01
N LEU A 60 3.00 1.53 6.52
CA LEU A 60 1.73 1.76 5.83
C LEU A 60 1.83 3.02 4.97
N VAL A 61 1.71 2.86 3.65
CA VAL A 61 1.68 3.96 2.69
C VAL A 61 0.24 4.21 2.28
N LEU A 62 -0.21 5.46 2.43
CA LEU A 62 -1.52 5.94 2.05
C LEU A 62 -1.37 6.95 0.91
N VAL A 63 -2.11 6.77 -0.17
CA VAL A 63 -2.06 7.65 -1.34
C VAL A 63 -3.36 8.44 -1.42
N ALA A 64 -3.27 9.76 -1.25
CA ALA A 64 -4.40 10.66 -1.39
C ALA A 64 -4.48 11.27 -2.79
N GLU A 65 -5.68 11.71 -3.17
CA GLU A 65 -5.95 12.33 -4.48
C GLU A 65 -5.19 13.64 -4.70
N SER A 66 -4.93 14.42 -3.65
CA SER A 66 -4.24 15.71 -3.79
C SER A 66 -3.37 16.03 -2.58
N PRO A 67 -2.39 16.96 -2.71
CA PRO A 67 -1.58 17.43 -1.59
C PRO A 67 -2.40 17.97 -0.43
N ALA A 68 -3.51 18.67 -0.72
CA ALA A 68 -4.42 19.19 0.30
C ALA A 68 -5.06 18.04 1.10
N TRP A 69 -5.50 16.98 0.43
CA TRP A 69 -6.07 15.80 1.10
C TRP A 69 -5.00 14.98 1.82
N ALA A 70 -3.79 14.86 1.26
CA ALA A 70 -2.66 14.22 1.95
C ALA A 70 -2.33 14.94 3.26
N ASN A 71 -2.27 16.27 3.25
CA ASN A 71 -2.03 17.06 4.47
C ASN A 71 -3.12 16.84 5.51
N ARG A 72 -4.39 16.82 5.10
CA ARG A 72 -5.50 16.58 6.02
C ARG A 72 -5.50 15.15 6.58
N LEU A 73 -5.22 14.15 5.75
CA LEU A 73 -5.16 12.75 6.16
C LEU A 73 -4.03 12.47 7.16
N ARG A 74 -2.97 13.29 7.18
CA ARG A 74 -1.92 13.20 8.20
C ARG A 74 -2.42 13.47 9.61
N PHE A 75 -3.53 14.19 9.79
CA PHE A 75 -4.14 14.37 11.11
C PHE A 75 -4.94 13.14 11.57
N GLU A 76 -5.31 12.25 10.64
CA GLU A 76 -6.02 11.01 10.92
C GLU A 76 -5.07 9.83 11.17
N THR A 77 -3.75 10.03 11.10
CA THR A 77 -2.79 8.90 11.21
C THR A 77 -2.83 8.21 12.56
N GLU A 78 -3.11 8.93 13.64
CA GLU A 78 -3.28 8.34 14.97
C GLU A 78 -4.52 7.42 15.01
N ASN A 79 -5.67 7.90 14.50
CA ASN A 79 -6.88 7.07 14.40
C ASN A 79 -6.64 5.79 13.56
N ILE A 80 -5.87 5.91 12.47
CA ILE A 80 -5.50 4.77 11.62
C ILE A 80 -4.56 3.81 12.37
N ARG A 81 -3.63 4.33 13.17
CA ARG A 81 -2.71 3.54 14.00
C ARG A 81 -3.47 2.75 15.06
N ASP A 82 -4.36 3.40 15.80
CA ASP A 82 -5.18 2.76 16.84
C ASP A 82 -6.03 1.63 16.26
N PHE A 83 -6.64 1.88 15.09
CA PHE A 83 -7.35 0.84 14.35
C PHE A 83 -6.42 -0.30 13.93
N TRP A 84 -5.24 0.00 13.41
CA TRP A 84 -4.29 -1.01 12.97
C TRP A 84 -3.86 -1.93 14.11
N GLU A 85 -3.48 -1.35 15.24
CA GLU A 85 -3.05 -2.08 16.43
C GLU A 85 -4.18 -2.97 16.97
N THR A 86 -5.43 -2.48 16.93
CA THR A 86 -6.61 -3.28 17.30
C THR A 86 -6.88 -4.43 16.32
N ALA A 87 -6.79 -4.17 15.01
CA ALA A 87 -7.17 -5.10 13.96
C ALA A 87 -6.09 -6.15 13.64
N TYR A 88 -4.83 -5.83 13.91
CA TYR A 88 -3.66 -6.64 13.54
C TYR A 88 -2.72 -6.91 14.71
N SER A 89 -3.24 -6.95 15.95
CA SER A 89 -2.50 -7.43 17.12
C SER A 89 -2.15 -8.91 16.95
N ASP A 90 -1.00 -9.17 16.33
CA ASP A 90 -0.44 -10.51 16.15
C ASP A 90 0.67 -10.76 17.19
N PRO A 91 0.60 -11.82 18.01
CA PRO A 91 1.66 -12.17 18.95
C PRO A 91 3.03 -12.43 18.28
N GLU A 92 3.06 -12.71 16.98
CA GLU A 92 4.31 -12.88 16.21
C GLU A 92 4.83 -11.58 15.57
N ASP A 93 4.21 -10.43 15.84
CA ASP A 93 4.65 -9.10 15.38
C ASP A 93 4.70 -8.95 13.84
N ARG A 94 4.08 -9.88 13.09
CA ARG A 94 4.11 -9.91 11.61
C ARG A 94 3.53 -8.64 10.98
N TYR A 95 2.61 -7.99 11.67
CA TYR A 95 1.93 -6.78 11.23
C TYR A 95 2.31 -5.55 12.06
N ARG A 96 3.51 -5.53 12.66
CA ARG A 96 3.98 -4.33 13.36
C ARG A 96 3.93 -3.09 12.49
N LEU A 97 3.28 -2.03 12.96
CA LEU A 97 3.25 -0.75 12.27
C LEU A 97 4.26 0.21 12.86
N GLU A 98 5.40 0.37 12.20
CA GLU A 98 6.41 1.35 12.61
C GLU A 98 6.02 2.76 12.17
N LYS A 99 5.55 2.91 10.92
CA LYS A 99 5.33 4.23 10.34
C LYS A 99 4.14 4.25 9.38
N ILE A 100 3.41 5.36 9.40
CA ILE A 100 2.44 5.71 8.36
C ILE A 100 3.02 6.83 7.50
N VAL A 101 2.99 6.66 6.19
CA VAL A 101 3.44 7.64 5.21
C VAL A 101 2.28 8.03 4.33
N VAL A 102 1.96 9.32 4.28
CA VAL A 102 0.92 9.85 3.40
C VAL A 102 1.57 10.54 2.20
N ARG A 103 1.26 10.02 1.01
CA ARG A 103 1.70 10.51 -0.30
C ARG A 103 0.52 10.99 -1.12
N THR A 104 0.82 11.68 -2.21
CA THR A 104 -0.15 12.01 -3.26
C THR A 104 0.02 11.08 -4.46
N ALA A 105 -0.99 10.98 -5.32
CA ALA A 105 -0.86 10.25 -6.58
C ALA A 105 0.31 10.74 -7.45
N ALA A 106 0.65 12.03 -7.36
CA ALA A 106 1.78 12.62 -8.09
C ALA A 106 3.15 12.16 -7.56
N ASP A 107 3.25 11.68 -6.32
CA ASP A 107 4.51 11.25 -5.70
C ASP A 107 4.82 9.75 -5.93
N VAL A 108 3.96 9.07 -6.70
CA VAL A 108 4.01 7.60 -6.91
C VAL A 108 4.32 7.27 -8.38
N ILE A 109 4.32 8.26 -9.27
CA ILE A 109 4.61 8.15 -10.72
C ILE A 109 6.05 8.56 -10.99
#